data_AF-A0A8S3ZBK1-F1
#
_entry.id   AF-A0A8S3ZBK1-F1
#
_cell.length_a   1.000
_cell.length_b   1.000
_cell.length_c   1.000
_cell.angle_alpha   90.00
_cell.angle_beta   90.00
_cell.angle_gamma   90.00
#
_symmetry.space_group_name_H-M   'P 1'
#
loop_
_entity.id
_entity.type
_entity.pdbx_description
1 polymer ?
#
loop_
_entity_poly.entity_id
_entity_poly.type
_entity_poly.pdbx_seq_one_letter_code
_entity_poly.pdbx_strand_id
1 'polypeptide(L)'
;RRWDRYYGRFCCRICRRRWDSAYVFTVAGTKKVLWKQRCQNCTEDDAWTNPFDLELLRCSVCGSQVCECTLDDRFEYCKCPENKRKSNSWVGANIDAKKPHLAHLCQKCLKGFPCNQARLNEGGDEANAGDNEP
;
A
#
# COMPACT_ATOMS: atom_id res chain seq x y z
N ARG A 1 -3.01 -0.48 15.96
CA ARG A 1 -2.02 0.61 15.81
C ARG A 1 -2.34 1.35 14.53
N ARG A 2 -2.53 2.68 14.55
CA ARG A 2 -2.70 3.46 13.32
C ARG A 2 -1.32 3.77 12.72
N TRP A 3 -1.17 3.61 11.41
CA TRP A 3 0.03 3.96 10.64
C TRP A 3 -0.37 4.99 9.60
N ASP A 4 0.51 5.95 9.35
CA ASP A 4 0.32 6.89 8.24
C ASP A 4 0.71 6.21 6.93
N ARG A 5 0.06 6.61 5.84
CA ARG A 5 0.22 6.00 4.51
C ARG A 5 0.72 7.04 3.52
N TYR A 6 1.64 6.65 2.67
CA TYR A 6 2.30 7.53 1.72
C TYR A 6 2.47 6.84 0.36
N TYR A 7 2.58 7.66 -0.68
CA TYR A 7 3.41 7.31 -1.83
C TYR A 7 4.87 7.55 -1.44
N GLY A 8 5.72 6.56 -1.65
CA GLY A 8 7.16 6.71 -1.48
C GLY A 8 7.87 6.77 -2.81
N ARG A 9 8.85 7.66 -2.92
CA ARG A 9 9.82 7.69 -4.03
C ARG A 9 11.10 7.00 -3.60
N PHE A 10 11.52 5.99 -4.36
CA PHE A 10 12.65 5.13 -4.03
C PHE A 10 13.79 5.31 -5.04
N CYS A 11 15.02 5.09 -4.57
CA CYS A 11 16.22 5.10 -5.40
C CYS A 11 17.16 4.01 -4.88
N CYS A 12 17.42 2.99 -5.69
CA CYS A 12 18.32 1.92 -5.32
C CYS A 12 19.73 2.47 -5.11
N ARG A 13 20.41 2.05 -4.05
CA ARG A 13 21.78 2.49 -3.75
C ARG A 13 22.82 1.83 -4.67
N ILE A 14 22.52 0.64 -5.18
CA ILE A 14 23.39 -0.19 -6.03
C ILE A 14 23.24 0.26 -7.50
N CYS A 15 22.09 0.00 -8.11
CA CYS A 15 21.88 0.25 -9.55
C CYS A 15 21.29 1.63 -9.88
N ARG A 16 21.04 2.49 -8.88
CA ARG A 16 20.45 3.84 -9.04
C ARG A 16 19.07 3.91 -9.70
N ARG A 17 18.42 2.76 -9.96
CA ARG A 17 17.04 2.70 -10.46
C ARG A 17 16.09 3.40 -9.50
N ARG A 18 15.16 4.17 -10.05
CA ARG A 18 14.11 4.88 -9.31
C ARG A 18 12.74 4.27 -9.59
N TRP A 19 11.88 4.31 -8.59
CA TRP A 19 10.48 3.89 -8.72
C TRP A 19 9.63 4.56 -7.64
N ASP A 20 8.34 4.68 -7.92
CA ASP A 20 7.34 5.14 -6.97
C ASP A 20 6.48 3.95 -6.54
N SER A 21 6.00 3.97 -5.30
CA SER A 21 5.03 2.96 -4.83
C SER A 21 4.07 3.54 -3.81
N ALA A 22 2.79 3.16 -3.94
CA ALA A 22 1.78 3.38 -2.91
C ALA A 22 1.99 2.47 -1.69
N TYR A 23 1.28 2.81 -0.61
CA TYR A 23 1.23 2.06 0.65
C TYR A 23 2.59 1.89 1.33
N VAL A 24 3.38 2.96 1.32
CA VAL A 24 4.47 3.10 2.28
C VAL A 24 3.88 3.52 3.61
N PHE A 25 4.24 2.79 4.66
CA PHE A 25 3.72 3.07 6.00
C PHE A 25 4.80 3.65 6.91
N THR A 26 4.40 4.62 7.73
CA THR A 26 5.25 5.19 8.78
C THR A 26 4.59 5.07 10.15
N VAL A 27 5.39 5.23 11.20
CA VAL A 27 4.87 5.47 12.54
C VAL A 27 4.05 6.76 12.52
N ALA A 28 2.79 6.69 12.97
CA ALA A 28 1.86 7.81 12.93
C ALA A 28 2.44 9.09 13.56
N GLY A 29 2.23 10.23 12.90
CA GLY A 29 2.78 11.52 13.33
C GLY A 29 4.29 11.66 13.11
N THR A 30 4.92 10.69 12.45
CA THR A 30 6.34 10.73 12.08
C THR A 30 6.53 10.32 10.61
N LYS A 31 7.73 10.55 10.08
CA LYS A 31 8.17 10.03 8.77
C LYS A 31 9.03 8.77 8.88
N LYS A 32 9.04 8.11 10.05
CA LYS A 32 9.83 6.88 10.24
C LYS A 32 9.17 5.70 9.54
N VAL A 33 9.77 5.27 8.43
CA VAL A 33 9.30 4.15 7.60
C VAL A 33 9.39 2.82 8.36
N LEU A 34 8.33 2.02 8.28
CA LEU A 34 8.22 0.73 8.95
C LEU A 34 8.73 -0.44 8.11
N TRP A 35 8.49 -0.38 6.80
CA TRP A 35 8.83 -1.45 5.85
C TRP A 35 9.54 -0.88 4.63
N LYS A 36 10.63 -1.54 4.23
CA LYS A 36 11.42 -1.18 3.05
C LYS A 36 10.84 -1.78 1.78
N GLN A 37 11.34 -1.34 0.64
CA GLN A 37 11.14 -2.05 -0.63
C GLN A 37 12.46 -2.56 -1.18
N ARG A 38 12.46 -3.76 -1.75
CA ARG A 38 13.61 -4.31 -2.47
C ARG A 38 13.67 -3.70 -3.86
N CYS A 39 14.87 -3.45 -4.37
CA CYS A 39 15.03 -3.12 -5.78
C CYS A 39 14.73 -4.35 -6.66
N GLN A 40 14.00 -4.16 -7.75
CA GLN A 40 13.65 -5.24 -8.69
C GLN A 40 14.88 -5.86 -9.39
N ASN A 41 15.96 -5.11 -9.57
CA ASN A 41 17.13 -5.54 -10.35
C ASN A 41 18.28 -6.08 -9.49
N CYS A 42 18.17 -5.96 -8.17
CA CYS A 42 19.26 -6.25 -7.25
C CYS A 42 18.85 -7.37 -6.30
N THR A 43 19.70 -8.39 -6.22
CA THR A 43 19.48 -9.55 -5.34
C THR A 43 20.24 -9.44 -4.03
N GLU A 44 21.14 -8.49 -3.92
CA GLU A 44 21.99 -8.23 -2.76
C GLU A 44 21.16 -7.79 -1.53
N ASP A 45 21.68 -8.05 -0.34
CA ASP A 45 21.01 -7.73 0.92
C ASP A 45 20.83 -6.21 1.12
N ASP A 46 21.67 -5.39 0.51
CA ASP A 46 21.56 -3.92 0.53
C ASP A 46 20.58 -3.37 -0.53
N ALA A 47 19.91 -4.24 -1.30
CA ALA A 47 18.83 -3.85 -2.22
C ALA A 47 17.59 -3.29 -1.50
N TRP A 48 17.47 -3.51 -0.18
CA TRP A 48 16.38 -2.98 0.64
C TRP A 48 16.50 -1.47 0.87
N THR A 49 15.61 -0.73 0.22
CA THR A 49 15.64 0.72 0.11
C THR A 49 14.50 1.35 0.94
N ASN A 50 14.86 2.38 1.70
CA ASN A 50 13.87 3.33 2.24
C ASN A 50 13.56 4.38 1.17
N PRO A 51 12.32 4.89 1.10
CA PRO A 51 12.03 6.01 0.22
C PRO A 51 12.86 7.23 0.62
N PHE A 52 13.31 8.00 -0.38
CA PHE A 52 13.99 9.27 -0.16
C PHE A 52 13.01 10.44 -0.07
N ASP A 53 11.77 10.25 -0.53
CA ASP A 53 10.70 11.22 -0.38
C ASP A 53 9.35 10.54 -0.15
N LEU A 54 8.47 11.23 0.58
CA LEU A 54 7.16 10.75 1.02
C LEU A 54 6.08 11.79 0.71
N GLU A 55 5.11 11.37 -0.09
CA GLU A 55 3.90 12.13 -0.41
C GLU A 55 2.71 11.51 0.33
N LEU A 56 2.04 12.28 1.20
CA LEU A 56 1.00 11.75 2.07
C LEU A 56 -0.20 11.25 1.26
N LEU A 57 -0.53 9.98 1.47
CA LEU A 57 -1.63 9.31 0.77
C LEU A 57 -2.94 9.65 1.48
N ARG A 58 -3.79 10.41 0.79
CA ARG A 58 -5.15 10.68 1.28
C ARG A 58 -5.92 9.38 1.38
N CYS A 59 -6.78 9.26 2.38
CA CYS A 59 -7.67 8.13 2.46
C CYS A 59 -8.51 8.04 1.20
N SER A 60 -8.49 6.87 0.56
CA SER A 60 -9.26 6.62 -0.66
C SER A 60 -10.77 6.73 -0.46
N VAL A 61 -11.25 6.70 0.79
CA VAL A 61 -12.68 6.73 1.10
C VAL A 61 -13.15 8.10 1.58
N CYS A 62 -12.54 8.65 2.63
CA CYS A 62 -12.94 9.96 3.16
C CYS A 62 -12.18 11.14 2.56
N GLY A 63 -11.10 10.92 1.79
CA GLY A 63 -10.26 11.99 1.23
C GLY A 63 -9.38 12.72 2.25
N SER A 64 -9.53 12.43 3.54
CA SER A 64 -8.74 13.03 4.61
C SER A 64 -7.31 12.48 4.64
N GLN A 65 -6.38 13.36 4.98
CA GLN A 65 -4.99 13.03 5.32
C GLN A 65 -4.86 12.39 6.70
N VAL A 66 -5.76 12.75 7.62
CA VAL A 66 -5.92 12.13 8.95
C VAL A 66 -7.24 11.39 8.95
N CYS A 67 -7.21 10.09 8.67
CA CYS A 67 -8.41 9.26 8.54
C CYS A 67 -8.70 8.53 9.86
N GLU A 68 -9.86 8.83 10.43
CA GLU A 68 -10.42 8.15 11.61
C GLU A 68 -11.36 7.01 11.23
N CYS A 69 -11.44 6.72 9.94
CA CYS A 69 -12.18 5.64 9.35
C CYS A 69 -12.01 4.34 10.14
N THR A 70 -13.11 3.72 10.54
CA THR A 70 -13.07 2.33 10.99
C THR A 70 -13.13 1.48 9.74
N LEU A 71 -12.08 0.69 9.51
CA LEU A 71 -12.13 -0.34 8.47
C LEU A 71 -12.97 -1.49 9.02
N ASP A 72 -13.72 -2.17 8.15
CA ASP A 72 -14.23 -3.47 8.54
C ASP A 72 -13.07 -4.44 8.86
N ASP A 73 -13.40 -5.54 9.52
CA ASP A 73 -12.47 -6.61 9.89
C ASP A 73 -11.71 -7.20 8.69
N ARG A 74 -12.32 -7.14 7.50
CA ARG A 74 -11.74 -7.63 6.24
C ARG A 74 -10.94 -6.58 5.47
N PHE A 75 -10.89 -5.33 5.94
CA PHE A 75 -10.28 -4.17 5.28
C PHE A 75 -10.84 -3.88 3.87
N GLU A 76 -12.08 -4.32 3.58
CA GLU A 76 -12.73 -4.15 2.28
C GLU A 76 -13.38 -2.78 2.14
N TYR A 77 -14.05 -2.32 3.21
CA TYR A 77 -14.77 -1.06 3.25
C TYR A 77 -14.37 -0.19 4.44
N CYS A 78 -14.54 1.11 4.27
CA CYS A 78 -14.32 2.10 5.32
C CYS A 78 -15.67 2.62 5.84
N LYS A 79 -15.95 2.36 7.11
CA LYS A 79 -17.09 2.90 7.85
C LYS A 79 -16.70 4.28 8.41
N CYS A 80 -17.09 5.35 7.70
CA CYS A 80 -16.89 6.73 8.16
C CYS A 80 -18.20 7.31 8.71
N PRO A 81 -18.21 7.87 9.94
CA PRO A 81 -19.40 8.51 10.51
C PRO A 81 -19.78 9.82 9.79
N GLU A 82 -18.79 10.61 9.34
CA GLU A 82 -19.00 11.93 8.71
C GLU A 82 -19.31 11.90 7.21
N ASN A 83 -19.19 10.75 6.54
CA ASN A 83 -19.37 10.68 5.08
C ASN A 83 -20.24 9.50 4.65
N LYS A 84 -21.50 9.52 5.10
CA LYS A 84 -22.54 8.50 4.79
C LYS A 84 -22.76 8.28 3.29
N ARG A 85 -22.41 9.24 2.42
CA ARG A 85 -22.58 9.11 0.96
C ARG A 85 -21.55 8.18 0.29
N LYS A 86 -20.43 7.86 0.97
CA LYS A 86 -19.35 6.99 0.47
C LYS A 86 -19.03 5.83 1.41
N SER A 87 -19.95 5.46 2.32
CA SER A 87 -19.73 4.40 3.32
C SER A 87 -19.44 3.01 2.73
N ASN A 88 -19.66 2.82 1.43
CA ASN A 88 -19.35 1.60 0.69
C ASN A 88 -18.26 1.80 -0.38
N SER A 89 -17.45 2.86 -0.30
CA SER A 89 -16.30 3.00 -1.20
C SER A 89 -15.23 1.98 -0.83
N TRP A 90 -14.73 1.26 -1.82
CA TRP A 90 -13.66 0.29 -1.63
C TRP A 90 -12.33 0.97 -1.21
N VAL A 91 -11.58 0.31 -0.34
CA VAL A 91 -10.28 0.78 0.19
C VAL A 91 -9.19 0.67 -0.87
N GLY A 92 -8.91 1.77 -1.56
CA GLY A 92 -7.89 1.88 -2.62
C GLY A 92 -8.41 2.46 -3.93
N ALA A 93 -9.71 2.77 -4.02
CA ALA A 93 -10.35 3.30 -5.23
C ALA A 93 -9.76 4.62 -5.78
N ASN A 94 -9.03 5.39 -4.95
CA ASN A 94 -8.41 6.66 -5.33
C ASN A 94 -6.87 6.60 -5.26
N ILE A 95 -6.28 5.43 -5.47
CA ILE A 95 -4.84 5.30 -5.65
C ILE A 95 -4.47 5.71 -7.07
N ASP A 96 -3.42 6.52 -7.22
CA ASP A 96 -2.89 6.91 -8.51
C ASP A 96 -2.38 5.66 -9.24
N ALA A 97 -3.00 5.33 -10.36
CA ALA A 97 -2.64 4.19 -11.20
C ALA A 97 -1.18 4.26 -11.70
N LYS A 98 -0.58 5.46 -11.75
CA LYS A 98 0.84 5.64 -12.12
C LYS A 98 1.80 5.32 -10.99
N LYS A 99 1.33 5.28 -9.74
CA LYS A 99 2.11 4.98 -8.54
C LYS A 99 1.49 3.79 -7.80
N PRO A 100 1.34 2.61 -8.45
CA PRO A 100 0.68 1.46 -7.85
C PRO A 100 1.46 0.96 -6.63
N HIS A 101 0.84 0.06 -5.87
CA HIS A 101 1.62 -0.70 -4.90
C HIS A 101 2.45 -1.75 -5.64
N LEU A 102 3.75 -1.83 -5.32
CA LEU A 102 4.61 -2.89 -5.85
C LEU A 102 4.72 -4.00 -4.79
N ALA A 103 3.70 -4.86 -4.67
CA ALA A 103 3.64 -5.87 -3.60
C ALA A 103 4.85 -6.82 -3.63
N HIS A 104 5.29 -7.21 -4.83
CA HIS A 104 6.47 -8.06 -5.04
C HIS A 104 7.79 -7.44 -4.58
N LEU A 105 7.84 -6.12 -4.34
CA LEU A 105 9.00 -5.43 -3.78
C LEU A 105 8.83 -5.09 -2.30
N CYS A 106 7.60 -5.14 -1.77
CA CYS A 106 7.27 -4.68 -0.43
C CYS A 106 7.69 -5.68 0.64
N GLN A 107 8.53 -5.24 1.60
CA GLN A 107 8.98 -6.09 2.71
C GLN A 107 7.80 -6.62 3.56
N LYS A 108 6.73 -5.84 3.70
CA LYS A 108 5.55 -6.25 4.48
C LYS A 108 4.83 -7.40 3.79
N CYS A 109 4.57 -7.28 2.49
CA CYS A 109 3.92 -8.31 1.68
C CYS A 109 4.77 -9.58 1.59
N LEU A 110 6.07 -9.43 1.33
CA LEU A 110 7.01 -10.55 1.25
C LEU A 110 7.17 -11.32 2.57
N LYS A 111 6.82 -10.72 3.71
CA LYS A 111 6.79 -11.38 5.02
C LYS A 111 5.45 -12.05 5.34
N GLY A 112 4.54 -12.17 4.38
CA GLY A 112 3.22 -12.78 4.56
C GLY A 112 2.18 -11.85 5.21
N PHE A 113 2.46 -10.56 5.35
CA PHE A 113 1.50 -9.57 5.84
C PHE A 113 1.01 -8.72 4.66
N PRO A 114 0.01 -9.16 3.87
CA PRO A 114 -0.42 -8.43 2.69
C PRO A 114 -0.85 -6.99 3.02
N CYS A 115 -0.50 -6.06 2.14
CA CYS A 115 -1.07 -4.72 2.17
C CYS A 115 -2.48 -4.81 1.60
N ASN A 116 -3.47 -5.27 2.39
CA ASN A 116 -4.83 -5.51 1.89
C ASN A 116 -5.47 -4.29 1.22
N GLN A 117 -5.08 -3.08 1.64
CA GLN A 117 -5.49 -1.82 1.02
C GLN A 117 -4.99 -1.67 -0.43
N ALA A 118 -3.93 -2.39 -0.81
CA ALA A 118 -3.36 -2.41 -2.16
C ALA A 118 -3.99 -3.46 -3.09
N ARG A 119 -4.82 -4.38 -2.57
CA ARG A 119 -5.18 -5.62 -3.27
C ARG A 119 -6.04 -5.48 -4.52
N LEU A 120 -6.67 -4.34 -4.84
CA LEU A 120 -7.40 -4.17 -6.11
C LEU A 120 -6.71 -3.31 -7.17
N ASN A 121 -5.41 -3.06 -7.06
CA ASN A 121 -4.62 -2.62 -8.23
C ASN A 121 -3.84 -3.78 -8.88
N GLU A 122 -3.92 -4.99 -8.32
CA GLU A 122 -3.30 -6.23 -8.86
C GLU A 122 -4.40 -7.18 -9.41
N GLY A 123 -5.43 -6.62 -10.05
CA GLY A 123 -6.63 -7.33 -10.53
C GLY A 123 -6.77 -7.33 -12.05
N GLY A 124 -6.03 -8.23 -12.67
CA GLY A 124 -6.10 -8.66 -14.07
C GLY A 124 -4.88 -9.57 -14.23
N ASP A 125 -4.86 -10.76 -13.63
CA ASP A 125 -5.73 -11.89 -13.97
C ASP A 125 -5.95 -12.84 -12.78
N GLU A 126 -6.85 -13.81 -12.96
CA GLU A 126 -7.02 -15.03 -12.13
C GLU A 126 -7.95 -14.95 -10.90
N ALA A 127 -9.23 -14.64 -11.16
CA ALA A 127 -10.32 -15.30 -10.45
C ALA A 127 -10.76 -16.55 -11.23
N ASN A 128 -10.01 -17.66 -11.12
CA ASN A 128 -10.56 -18.98 -11.41
C ASN A 128 -9.78 -20.08 -10.66
N ALA A 129 -10.16 -20.32 -9.41
CA ALA A 129 -9.93 -21.59 -8.76
C ALA A 129 -11.27 -21.97 -8.13
N GLY A 130 -12.20 -22.37 -9.00
CA GLY A 130 -13.40 -23.09 -8.60
C GLY A 130 -12.99 -24.46 -8.08
N ASP A 131 -13.49 -24.76 -6.89
CA ASP A 131 -13.42 -26.04 -6.22
C ASP A 131 -13.77 -27.20 -7.15
N ASN A 132 -12.94 -28.23 -7.18
CA ASN A 132 -13.32 -29.61 -7.49
C ASN A 132 -12.24 -30.54 -6.93
N GLU A 133 -12.46 -31.02 -5.71
CA GLU A 133 -11.87 -32.27 -5.22
C GLU A 133 -12.91 -33.39 -5.42
N PRO A 134 -12.50 -34.60 -5.87
CA PRO A 134 -13.40 -35.74 -6.02
C PRO A 134 -13.80 -36.40 -4.69
#